data_AF-A0A183HWN5-F1
#
_entry.id   AF-A0A183HWN5-F1
#
_cell.length_a   1.000
_cell.length_b   1.000
_cell.length_c   1.000
_cell.angle_alpha   90.00
_cell.angle_beta   90.00
_cell.angle_gamma   90.00
#
_symmetry.space_group_name_H-M   'P 1'
#
loop_
_entity.id
_entity.type
_entity.pdbx_description
1 polymer ?
#
loop_
_entity_poly.entity_id
_entity_poly.type
_entity_poly.pdbx_seq_one_letter_code
_entity_poly.pdbx_strand_id
1 'polypeptide(L)' 'MDVVLKIYHDCDDGIKPCQRKVVLGIPSHYVTHSNNAKRWFDGGVLNMQFKFPNEKRSCFN' A
#
# COMPACT_ATOMS: atom_id res chain seq x y z
N MET A 1 -0.95 -3.03 17.12
CA MET A 1 -1.80 -2.84 15.93
C MET A 1 -0.92 -3.02 14.71
N ASP A 2 -1.30 -3.89 13.79
CA ASP A 2 -0.58 -4.06 12.52
C ASP A 2 -1.19 -3.12 11.48
N VAL A 3 -0.49 -2.03 11.18
CA VAL A 3 -0.95 -0.98 10.26
C VAL A 3 -0.21 -1.13 8.95
N VAL A 4 -0.96 -1.27 7.87
CA VAL A 4 -0.43 -1.46 6.52
C VAL A 4 -1.03 -0.44 5.56
N LEU A 5 -0.21 0.04 4.63
CA LEU A 5 -0.66 0.79 3.46
C LEU A 5 -0.94 -0.20 2.33
N LYS A 6 -2.19 -0.24 1.87
CA LYS A 6 -2.59 -1.04 0.71
C LYS A 6 -2.75 -0.12 -0.49
N ILE A 7 -2.00 -0.40 -1.55
CA ILE A 7 -2.05 0.34 -2.81
C ILE A 7 -2.67 -0.57 -3.85
N TYR A 8 -3.74 -0.11 -4.48
CA TYR A 8 -4.43 -0.80 -5.56
C TYR A 8 -4.20 0.00 -6.85
N HIS A 9 -3.69 -0.64 -7.90
CA HIS A 9 -3.29 0.05 -9.13
C HIS A 9 -3.39 -0.83 -10.37
N ASP A 10 -3.49 -0.16 -11.53
CA ASP A 10 -3.49 -0.77 -12.86
C ASP A 10 -2.28 -0.33 -13.71
N CYS A 11 -1.29 0.30 -13.09
CA CYS A 11 -0.06 0.70 -13.78
C CYS A 11 0.63 -0.51 -14.42
N ASP A 12 0.83 -0.44 -15.74
CA ASP A 12 1.38 -1.51 -16.59
C ASP A 12 0.66 -2.86 -16.43
N ASP A 13 -0.66 -2.82 -16.20
CA ASP A 13 -1.44 -4.03 -15.94
C ASP A 13 -2.19 -4.58 -17.18
N GLY A 14 -2.33 -3.76 -18.23
CA GLY A 14 -3.07 -4.11 -19.44
C GLY A 14 -4.57 -4.31 -19.18
N ILE A 15 -5.26 -5.00 -20.10
CA ILE A 15 -6.69 -5.34 -19.93
C ILE A 15 -6.79 -6.65 -19.14
N LYS A 16 -6.64 -6.57 -17.83
CA LYS A 16 -6.76 -7.72 -16.92
C LYS A 16 -7.81 -7.44 -15.84
N PRO A 17 -8.60 -8.45 -15.43
CA PRO A 17 -9.55 -8.28 -14.35
C PRO A 17 -8.80 -8.11 -13.02
N CYS A 18 -9.35 -7.23 -12.17
CA CYS A 18 -8.90 -6.93 -10.81
C CYS A 18 -7.53 -6.22 -10.72
N GLN A 19 -7.40 -5.35 -9.73
CA GLN A 19 -6.23 -4.49 -9.61
C GLN A 19 -5.04 -5.22 -8.97
N ARG A 20 -3.82 -4.81 -9.36
CA ARG A 20 -2.59 -5.17 -8.64
C ARG A 20 -2.64 -4.54 -7.25
N LYS A 21 -2.26 -5.30 -6.23
CA LYS A 21 -2.29 -4.91 -4.82
C LYS A 21 -0.92 -5.07 -4.20
N VAL A 22 -0.37 -3.94 -3.76
CA VAL A 22 0.85 -3.86 -2.96
C VAL A 22 0.48 -3.59 -1.51
N VAL A 23 1.15 -4.28 -0.58
CA VAL A 23 0.94 -4.10 0.86
C VAL A 23 2.28 -3.73 1.49
N LEU A 24 2.37 -2.53 2.06
CA LEU A 24 3.55 -2.01 2.73
C LEU A 24 3.27 -1.88 4.22
N GLY A 25 4.17 -2.39 5.05
CA GLY A 25 4.08 -2.23 6.51
C GLY A 25 4.47 -0.82 6.93
N ILE A 26 3.72 -0.23 7.85
CA ILE A 26 4.08 1.04 8.47
C ILE A 26 4.87 0.76 9.74
N PRO A 27 6.07 1.34 9.93
CA PRO A 27 6.84 1.12 11.14
C PRO A 27 6.05 1.53 12.39
N SER A 28 6.05 0.67 13.40
CA SER A 28 5.21 0.80 14.60
C SER A 28 5.42 2.12 15.36
N HIS A 29 6.59 2.75 15.26
CA HIS A 29 6.88 4.02 15.91
C HIS A 29 6.19 5.24 15.27
N TYR A 30 5.57 5.08 14.08
CA TYR A 30 4.67 6.06 13.49
C TYR A 30 3.20 5.80 13.84
N VAL A 31 2.88 4.66 14.46
CA VAL A 31 1.51 4.28 14.80
C VAL A 31 1.19 4.73 16.23
N THR A 32 0.13 5.52 16.38
CA THR A 32 -0.30 6.03 17.68
C THR A 32 -1.78 5.78 17.93
N HIS A 33 -2.11 5.25 19.11
CA HIS A 33 -3.49 5.09 19.57
C HIS A 33 -4.01 6.42 20.15
N SER A 34 -4.25 7.40 19.27
CA SER A 34 -4.86 8.69 19.61
C SER A 34 -5.56 9.30 18.40
N ASN A 35 -6.55 10.18 18.63
CA ASN A 35 -7.26 10.87 17.54
C ASN A 35 -6.38 11.82 16.72
N ASN A 36 -5.23 12.21 17.27
CA ASN A 36 -4.26 13.07 16.60
C ASN A 36 -2.99 12.27 16.28
N ALA A 37 -2.46 12.44 15.07
CA ALA A 37 -1.18 11.86 14.67
C ALA A 37 -0.04 12.59 15.38
N LYS A 38 0.87 11.84 16.04
CA LYS A 38 2.04 12.45 16.72
C LYS A 38 3.22 12.70 15.79
N ARG A 39 3.32 11.92 14.70
CA ARG A 39 4.39 11.99 13.70
C ARG A 39 3.82 11.61 12.34
N TRP A 40 4.24 12.34 11.32
CA TRP A 40 3.92 12.01 9.93
C TRP A 40 4.92 11.00 9.40
N PHE A 41 4.42 9.95 8.74
CA PHE A 41 5.24 9.02 7.99
C PHE A 41 5.24 9.46 6.52
N ASP A 42 6.40 9.90 6.03
CA ASP A 42 6.59 10.19 4.61
C ASP A 42 6.94 8.89 3.88
N GLY A 43 6.03 8.44 3.02
CA GLY A 43 6.21 7.24 2.20
C GLY A 43 7.06 7.46 0.94
N GLY A 44 7.43 8.71 0.65
CA GLY A 44 8.15 9.09 -0.56
C GLY A 44 7.33 8.90 -1.84
N VAL A 45 8.04 8.80 -2.96
CA VAL A 45 7.46 8.60 -4.29
C VAL A 45 7.82 7.20 -4.78
N LEU A 46 6.81 6.37 -5.04
CA LEU A 46 6.99 5.00 -5.53
C LEU A 46 6.57 4.88 -7.00
N ASN A 47 7.41 4.24 -7.80
CA ASN A 47 7.06 3.84 -9.15
C ASN A 47 6.26 2.51 -9.09
N MET A 48 5.03 2.51 -9.61
CA MET A 48 4.14 1.35 -9.55
C MET A 48 4.21 0.44 -10.78
N GLN A 49 5.11 0.72 -11.73
CA GLN A 49 5.24 -0.05 -12.97
C GLN A 49 5.85 -1.44 -12.71
N PHE A 50 6.91 -1.52 -11.90
CA PHE A 50 7.58 -2.78 -11.62
C PHE A 50 6.76 -3.68 -10.69
N LYS A 51 7.12 -4.96 -10.59
CA LYS A 51 6.45 -5.92 -9.72
C LYS A 51 7.03 -5.89 -8.31
N PHE A 52 6.20 -5.54 -7.33
CA PHE A 52 6.63 -5.53 -5.94
C PHE A 52 6.75 -6.96 -5.38
N PRO A 53 7.67 -7.19 -4.43
CA PRO A 53 7.69 -8.44 -3.67
C PRO A 53 6.33 -8.68 -3.00
N ASN A 54 5.81 -9.91 -3.10
CA ASN A 54 4.51 -10.31 -2.55
C ASN A 54 3.30 -9.55 -3.08
N GLU A 55 3.43 -8.87 -4.23
CA GLU A 55 2.29 -8.27 -4.92
C GLU A 55 1.27 -9.34 -5.32
N LYS A 56 -0.01 -9.06 -5.04
CA LYS A 56 -1.14 -9.94 -5.35
C LYS A 56 -2.12 -9.20 -6.23
N ARG A 57 -3.15 -9.90 -6.71
CA ARG A 57 -4.35 -9.26 -7.25
C ARG A 57 -5.46 -9.20 -6.23
N SER A 58 -6.28 -8.17 -6.31
CA SER A 58 -7.48 -8.03 -5.48
C SER A 58 -8.62 -7.50 -6.32
N CYS A 59 -9.71 -8.25 -6.35
CA CYS A 59 -10.98 -7.78 -6.88
C CYS A 59 -11.68 -7.04 -5.73
N PHE A 60 -12.25 -5.87 -6.00
CA PHE A 60 -13.21 -5.28 -5.05
C PHE A 60 -14.52 -6.04 -5.24
N ASN A 61 -14.95 -6.73 -4.19
CA ASN A 61 -16.25 -7.37 -4.10
C ASN A 61 -16.92 -6.89 -2.83
#